data_AF-A0A1X7GZ77-F1
#
_entry.id   AF-A0A1X7GZ77-F1
#
_cell.length_a   1.000
_cell.length_b   1.000
_cell.length_c   1.000
_cell.angle_alpha   90.00
_cell.angle_beta   90.00
_cell.angle_gamma   90.00
#
_symmetry.space_group_name_H-M   'P 1'
#
loop_
_entity.id
_entity.type
_entity.pdbx_description
1 polymer ?
#
loop_
_entity_poly.entity_id
_entity_poly.type
_entity_poly.pdbx_seq_one_letter_code
_entity_poly.pdbx_strand_id
1 'polypeptide(L)' 'MPSVYLYPEAKYQTLVLDIMAIEEDAIVVINNQDKSEEMKSLLIPKDSKEQIEINITGIKRLDVAIKGKVVVYPTSHYK' A
#
# COMPACT_ATOMS: atom_id res chain seq x y z
N MET A 1 0.40 -13.04 6.90
CA MET A 1 -0.45 -12.19 6.05
C MET A 1 0.11 -12.26 4.64
N PRO A 2 -0.72 -12.40 3.60
CA PRO A 2 -0.25 -12.19 2.24
C PRO A 2 0.35 -10.77 2.09
N SER A 3 1.37 -10.65 1.27
CA SER A 3 2.13 -9.41 1.07
C SER A 3 2.35 -9.14 -0.42
N VAL A 4 2.29 -7.86 -0.80
CA VAL A 4 2.70 -7.36 -2.12
C VAL A 4 3.97 -6.55 -1.95
N TYR A 5 5.02 -6.89 -2.72
CA TYR A 5 6.28 -6.16 -2.71
C TYR A 5 6.35 -5.17 -3.86
N LEU A 6 6.68 -3.92 -3.54
CA LEU A 6 6.84 -2.85 -4.51
C LEU A 6 8.28 -2.34 -4.50
N TYR A 7 8.78 -2.07 -5.70
CA TYR A 7 10.12 -1.57 -5.96
C TYR A 7 10.00 -0.18 -6.59
N PRO A 8 9.71 0.86 -5.79
CA PRO A 8 9.59 2.21 -6.31
C PRO A 8 10.87 2.65 -7.03
N GLU A 9 10.72 3.22 -8.22
CA GLU A 9 11.86 3.79 -8.95
C GLU A 9 12.26 5.14 -8.36
N ALA A 10 13.56 5.45 -8.42
CA ALA A 10 14.14 6.65 -7.83
C ALA A 10 13.62 7.99 -8.39
N LYS A 11 12.94 7.97 -9.54
CA LYS A 11 12.28 9.17 -10.11
C LYS A 11 11.02 9.59 -9.35
N TYR A 12 10.44 8.71 -8.54
CA TYR A 12 9.16 8.97 -7.87
C TYR A 12 9.37 9.31 -6.40
N GLN A 13 8.63 10.33 -5.92
CA GLN A 13 8.63 10.73 -4.51
C GLN A 13 7.37 10.26 -3.79
N THR A 14 6.28 10.00 -4.52
CA THR A 14 5.00 9.55 -3.96
C THR A 14 4.47 8.33 -4.71
N LEU A 15 3.99 7.34 -3.95
CA LEU A 15 3.26 6.18 -4.42
C LEU A 15 1.79 6.30 -4.01
N VAL A 16 0.87 6.06 -4.94
CA VAL A 16 -0.58 6.15 -4.69
C VAL A 16 -1.21 4.78 -4.91
N LEU A 17 -1.66 4.09 -3.87
CA LEU A 17 -2.32 2.79 -3.96
C LEU A 17 -3.84 2.94 -3.87
N ASP A 18 -4.55 2.45 -4.89
CA ASP A 18 -5.99 2.30 -4.85
C ASP A 18 -6.33 0.89 -4.38
N ILE A 19 -7.00 0.75 -3.23
CA ILE A 19 -7.30 -0.55 -2.63
C ILE A 19 -8.78 -0.63 -2.28
N MET A 20 -9.42 -1.77 -2.57
CA MET A 20 -10.82 -2.04 -2.23
C MET A 20 -10.93 -3.36 -1.48
N ALA A 21 -11.66 -3.37 -0.36
CA ALA A 21 -11.99 -4.59 0.37
C ALA A 21 -13.27 -5.23 -0.20
N ILE A 22 -13.30 -6.55 -0.37
CA ILE A 22 -14.40 -7.25 -1.09
C ILE A 22 -15.34 -8.00 -0.13
N GLU A 23 -14.80 -8.84 0.76
CA GLU A 23 -15.64 -9.78 1.53
C GLU A 23 -15.90 -9.31 2.96
N GLU A 24 -14.90 -8.67 3.56
CA GLU A 24 -14.84 -8.23 4.95
C GLU A 24 -13.96 -6.98 5.03
N ASP A 25 -14.01 -6.28 6.17
CA ASP A 25 -13.07 -5.19 6.44
C ASP A 25 -11.64 -5.71 6.36
N ALA A 26 -10.78 -4.98 5.66
CA ALA A 26 -9.39 -5.35 5.47
C ALA A 26 -8.47 -4.39 6.23
N ILE A 27 -7.37 -4.93 6.76
CA ILE A 27 -6.30 -4.11 7.32
C ILE A 27 -5.14 -4.15 6.35
N VAL A 28 -4.69 -2.97 5.93
CA VAL A 28 -3.50 -2.80 5.08
C VAL A 28 -2.42 -2.12 5.90
N VAL A 29 -1.26 -2.77 5.99
CA VAL A 29 -0.07 -2.24 6.65
C VAL A 29 1.02 -2.05 5.61
N ILE A 30 1.62 -0.87 5.58
CA ILE A 30 2.69 -0.51 4.66
C ILE A 30 3.98 -0.36 5.45
N ASN A 31 4.96 -1.17 5.09
CA ASN A 31 6.26 -1.23 5.76
C ASN A 31 7.36 -0.75 4.80
N ASN A 32 8.22 0.12 5.31
CA ASN A 32 9.52 0.40 4.70
C ASN A 32 10.47 -0.74 5.08
N GLN A 33 10.77 -1.62 4.12
CA GLN A 33 11.64 -2.77 4.35
C GLN A 33 13.12 -2.36 4.48
N ASP A 34 13.52 -1.20 3.94
CA ASP A 34 14.90 -0.74 4.04
C ASP A 34 15.23 -0.22 5.44
N LYS A 35 14.23 0.35 6.13
CA LYS A 35 14.36 0.91 7.48
C LYS A 35 13.74 0.06 8.58
N SER A 36 13.09 -1.05 8.22
CA SER A 36 12.32 -1.91 9.15
C SER A 36 11.28 -1.10 9.94
N GLU A 37 10.56 -0.22 9.27
CA GLU A 37 9.63 0.74 9.87
C GLU A 37 8.22 0.57 9.29
N GLU A 38 7.21 0.55 10.15
CA GLU A 38 5.81 0.68 9.72
C GLU A 38 5.55 2.15 9.36
N MET A 39 5.15 2.39 8.11
CA MET A 39 4.87 3.74 7.62
C MET A 39 3.40 4.13 7.80
N LYS A 40 2.50 3.16 7.61
CA LYS A 40 1.05 3.41 7.63
C LYS A 40 0.28 2.13 7.87
N SER A 41 -0.83 2.25 8.61
CA SER A 41 -1.81 1.18 8.81
C SER A 41 -3.21 1.75 8.63
N LEU A 42 -4.05 1.06 7.86
CA LEU A 42 -5.38 1.53 7.47
C LEU A 42 -6.38 0.38 7.53
N LEU A 43 -7.55 0.68 8.11
CA LEU A 43 -8.74 -0.15 7.99
C LEU A 43 -9.48 0.30 6.74
N ILE A 44 -9.71 -0.63 5.82
CA ILE A 44 -10.51 -0.45 4.61
C ILE A 44 -11.84 -1.16 4.86
N PRO A 45 -12.94 -0.42 5.07
CA PRO A 45 -14.26 -1.01 5.22
C PRO A 45 -14.63 -1.89 4.02
N LYS A 46 -15.42 -2.94 4.29
CA LYS A 46 -15.99 -3.77 3.24
C LYS A 46 -16.71 -2.92 2.18
N ASP A 47 -16.53 -3.29 0.91
CA ASP A 47 -17.15 -2.66 -0.26
C ASP A 47 -16.76 -1.18 -0.45
N SER A 48 -15.77 -0.67 0.30
CA SER A 48 -15.20 0.66 0.11
C SER A 48 -13.90 0.60 -0.68
N LYS A 49 -13.68 1.65 -1.47
CA LYS A 49 -12.42 1.91 -2.17
C LYS A 49 -11.73 3.07 -1.47
N GLU A 50 -10.50 2.84 -1.03
CA GLU A 50 -9.65 3.84 -0.40
C GLU A 50 -8.41 4.11 -1.27
N GLN A 51 -7.96 5.36 -1.25
CA GLN A 51 -6.73 5.78 -1.89
C GLN A 51 -5.67 6.09 -0.83
N ILE A 52 -4.50 5.47 -0.98
CA ILE A 52 -3.40 5.55 -0.04
C ILE A 52 -2.21 6.23 -0.71
N GLU A 53 -1.96 7.48 -0.36
CA GLU A 53 -0.74 8.19 -0.76
C GLU A 53 0.37 7.98 0.28
N ILE A 54 1.58 7.66 -0.21
CA ILE A 54 2.77 7.32 0.58
C ILE A 54 3.96 8.06 -0.01
N ASN A 55 4.71 8.81 0.81
CA ASN A 55 6.00 9.35 0.38
C ASN A 55 7.06 8.23 0.37
N ILE A 56 7.66 8.00 -0.79
CA ILE A 56 8.61 6.92 -1.07
C ILE A 56 10.02 7.43 -1.36
N THR A 57 10.29 8.71 -1.08
CA THR A 57 11.59 9.33 -1.35
C THR A 57 12.72 8.58 -0.65
N GLY A 58 13.66 8.05 -1.43
CA GLY A 58 14.81 7.30 -0.91
C GLY A 58 14.47 5.89 -0.40
N ILE A 59 13.24 5.41 -0.59
CA ILE A 59 12.83 4.04 -0.30
C ILE A 59 13.05 3.20 -1.56
N LYS A 60 13.69 2.03 -1.39
CA LYS A 60 13.97 1.04 -2.43
C LYS A 60 12.96 -0.10 -2.40
N ARG A 61 12.45 -0.45 -1.22
CA ARG A 61 11.51 -1.57 -1.06
C ARG A 61 10.40 -1.27 -0.08
N LEU A 62 9.17 -1.51 -0.55
CA LEU A 62 7.96 -1.47 0.26
C LEU A 62 7.33 -2.86 0.33
N ASP A 63 6.78 -3.16 1.50
CA ASP A 63 5.95 -4.33 1.75
C ASP A 63 4.54 -3.86 2.13
N VAL A 64 3.54 -4.29 1.37
CA VAL A 64 2.12 -4.04 1.63
C VAL A 64 1.53 -5.33 2.17
N ALA A 65 1.44 -5.43 3.49
CA ALA A 65 0.88 -6.59 4.20
C ALA A 65 -0.64 -6.44 4.38
N ILE A 66 -1.38 -7.49 4.02
CA ILE A 66 -2.85 -7.45 3.97
C ILE A 66 -3.44 -8.48 4.93
N LYS A 67 -4.38 -8.03 5.78
CA LYS A 67 -5.32 -8.90 6.52
C LYS A 67 -6.69 -8.81 5.84
N GLY A 68 -7.21 -9.94 5.38
CA GLY A 68 -8.48 -10.01 4.66
C GLY A 68 -8.28 -10.07 3.14
N LYS A 69 -9.36 -9.85 2.39
CA LYS A 69 -9.37 -9.91 0.91
C LYS A 69 -9.57 -8.54 0.30
N VAL A 70 -8.58 -8.12 -0.48
CA VAL A 70 -8.60 -6.83 -1.19
C VAL A 70 -8.26 -6.99 -2.66
N VAL A 71 -8.70 -6.03 -3.47
CA VAL A 71 -8.17 -5.76 -4.80
C VAL A 71 -7.22 -4.58 -4.69
N VAL A 72 -6.00 -4.75 -5.18
CA VAL A 72 -5.04 -3.64 -5.36
C VAL A 72 -5.08 -3.26 -6.83
N TYR A 73 -5.53 -2.04 -7.13
CA TYR A 73 -5.59 -1.55 -8.49
C TYR A 73 -4.21 -1.02 -8.92
N PRO A 74 -3.83 -1.20 -10.20
CA PRO A 74 -2.61 -0.61 -10.74
C PRO A 74 -2.67 0.91 -10.60
N THR A 75 -1.63 1.46 -10.00
CA THR A 75 -1.56 2.87 -9.61
C THR A 75 -1.34 3.74 -10.85
N SER A 76 -2.31 4.59 -11.20
CA SER A 76 -2.30 5.32 -12.48
C SER A 76 -1.75 6.75 -12.39
N HIS A 77 -1.43 7.25 -11.20
CA HIS A 77 -1.04 8.65 -11.02
C HIS A 77 0.23 8.76 -10.17
N TYR A 78 1.31 9.14 -10.85
CA TYR A 78 2.60 9.47 -10.28
C TYR A 78 2.76 10.99 -10.37
N LYS A 79 2.79 11.68 -9.22
CA LYS A 79 3.19 13.08 -9.14
C LYS A 79 4.63 13.17 -8.63
#